data_AF-A0A238VMX7-F1
#
_entry.id   AF-A0A238VMX7-F1
#
_cell.length_a   1.000
_cell.length_b   1.000
_cell.length_c   1.000
_cell.angle_alpha   90.00
_cell.angle_beta   90.00
_cell.angle_gamma   90.00
#
_symmetry.space_group_name_H-M   'P 1'
#
loop_
_entity.id
_entity.type
_entity.pdbx_description
1 polymer ?
#
loop_
_entity_poly.entity_id
_entity_poly.type
_entity_poly.pdbx_seq_one_letter_code
_entity_poly.pdbx_strand_id
1 'polypeptide(L)'
;MGTRRTRRDRLDAILEAPAVDYAGATILVGLVLVLAQKLSGFDVLGHLDDAQRADLYGRLIGPLSIVASIGTAGLAVYAGNAGPTMTLLRATFGGRVLKQFRGAAAAAGLGVLILIAVYVAQVGYDADWTRWIALGAAAFLMLRTLRVIYFYSHVLKIVDEDKVPLPPRPSLDDLPIVQRRRKSSV
;
A
#
# COMPACT_ATOMS: atom_id res chain seq x y z
N MET A 1 -17.50 28.15 -5.85
CA MET A 1 -16.69 27.04 -6.40
C MET A 1 -15.64 26.49 -5.40
N GLY A 2 -15.95 26.42 -4.08
CA GLY A 2 -14.96 26.13 -3.02
C GLY A 2 -15.19 24.85 -2.21
N THR A 3 -16.22 24.06 -2.50
CA THR A 3 -16.63 22.92 -1.65
C THR A 3 -16.12 21.55 -2.10
N ARG A 4 -15.47 21.43 -3.28
CA ARG A 4 -14.93 20.15 -3.77
C ARG A 4 -13.54 19.79 -3.22
N ARG A 5 -12.72 20.77 -2.81
CA ARG A 5 -11.38 20.52 -2.24
C ARG A 5 -11.46 19.82 -0.88
N THR A 6 -12.33 20.31 0.01
CA THR A 6 -12.43 19.82 1.39
C THR A 6 -12.91 18.38 1.52
N ARG A 7 -13.66 17.84 0.56
CA ARG A 7 -14.10 16.44 0.58
C ARG A 7 -12.99 15.47 0.17
N ARG A 8 -12.11 15.85 -0.76
CA ARG A 8 -10.92 15.06 -1.13
C ARG A 8 -9.93 15.01 0.02
N ASP A 9 -9.60 16.17 0.59
CA ASP A 9 -8.63 16.28 1.69
C ASP A 9 -9.02 15.42 2.92
N ARG A 10 -10.33 15.30 3.20
CA ARG A 10 -10.84 14.42 4.27
C ARG A 10 -10.76 12.94 3.92
N LEU A 11 -11.06 12.57 2.68
CA LEU A 11 -10.94 11.18 2.23
C LEU A 11 -9.48 10.74 2.21
N ASP A 12 -8.57 11.61 1.78
CA ASP A 12 -7.14 11.36 1.78
C ASP A 12 -6.63 11.18 3.22
N ALA A 13 -7.04 12.05 4.15
CA ALA A 13 -6.69 11.90 5.58
C ALA A 13 -7.21 10.59 6.21
N ILE A 14 -8.41 10.14 5.83
CA ILE A 14 -8.98 8.86 6.29
C ILE A 14 -8.22 7.69 5.65
N LEU A 15 -7.96 7.76 4.34
CA LEU A 15 -7.19 6.75 3.59
C LEU A 15 -5.71 6.74 3.96
N GLU A 16 -5.21 7.74 4.69
CA GLU A 16 -3.86 7.80 5.25
C GLU A 16 -3.78 7.21 6.66
N ALA A 17 -4.89 7.02 7.38
CA ALA A 17 -4.84 6.44 8.71
C ALA A 17 -4.60 4.91 8.66
N PRO A 18 -3.57 4.36 9.32
CA PRO A 18 -3.33 2.91 9.37
C PRO A 18 -4.50 2.16 10.00
N ALA A 19 -5.18 2.80 10.95
CA ALA A 19 -6.37 2.27 11.62
C ALA A 19 -7.49 1.92 10.65
N VAL A 20 -7.57 2.58 9.50
CA VAL A 20 -8.59 2.28 8.47
C VAL A 20 -8.32 0.95 7.77
N ASP A 21 -7.05 0.51 7.67
CA ASP A 21 -6.77 -0.85 7.18
C ASP A 21 -7.24 -1.90 8.17
N TYR A 22 -6.91 -1.71 9.45
CA TYR A 22 -7.31 -2.65 10.50
C TYR A 22 -8.84 -2.68 10.66
N ALA A 23 -9.50 -1.53 10.59
CA ALA A 23 -10.96 -1.44 10.62
C ALA A 23 -11.58 -2.07 9.36
N GLY A 24 -11.07 -1.74 8.16
CA GLY A 24 -11.55 -2.29 6.90
C GLY A 24 -11.36 -3.80 6.82
N ALA A 25 -10.23 -4.31 7.30
CA ALA A 25 -9.96 -5.73 7.41
C ALA A 25 -10.89 -6.40 8.40
N THR A 26 -11.01 -5.85 9.62
CA THR A 26 -11.94 -6.38 10.63
C THR A 26 -13.38 -6.41 10.11
N ILE A 27 -13.82 -5.36 9.42
CA ILE A 27 -15.15 -5.29 8.79
C ILE A 27 -15.26 -6.34 7.69
N LEU A 28 -14.26 -6.49 6.82
CA LEU A 28 -14.27 -7.45 5.72
C LEU A 28 -14.31 -8.89 6.24
N VAL A 29 -13.46 -9.22 7.22
CA VAL A 29 -13.47 -10.53 7.89
C VAL A 29 -14.80 -10.76 8.61
N GLY A 30 -15.29 -9.78 9.35
CA GLY A 30 -16.58 -9.84 10.03
C GLY A 30 -17.75 -10.05 9.06
N LEU A 31 -17.75 -9.35 7.92
CA LEU A 31 -18.74 -9.50 6.87
C LEU A 31 -18.69 -10.91 6.27
N VAL A 32 -17.49 -11.42 5.96
CA VAL A 32 -17.31 -12.79 5.44
C VAL A 32 -17.82 -13.82 6.44
N LEU A 33 -17.50 -13.67 7.73
CA LEU A 33 -18.00 -14.56 8.80
C LEU A 33 -19.52 -14.51 8.93
N VAL A 34 -20.13 -13.32 8.93
CA VAL A 34 -21.58 -13.15 9.03
C VAL A 34 -22.29 -13.72 7.80
N LEU A 35 -21.74 -13.48 6.60
CA LEU A 35 -22.29 -14.03 5.36
C LEU A 35 -22.18 -15.56 5.35
N ALA A 36 -21.06 -16.11 5.77
CA ALA A 36 -20.87 -17.55 5.92
C ALA A 36 -21.85 -18.21 6.89
N GLN A 37 -22.17 -17.56 8.01
CA GLN A 37 -23.14 -18.09 8.96
C GLN A 37 -24.59 -18.02 8.45
N LYS A 38 -24.93 -17.01 7.64
CA LYS A 38 -26.32 -16.78 7.19
C LYS A 38 -26.65 -17.41 5.84
N LEU A 39 -25.65 -17.64 4.99
CA LEU A 39 -25.83 -18.22 3.66
C LEU A 39 -25.24 -19.63 3.68
N SER A 40 -26.10 -20.63 3.78
CA SER A 40 -25.76 -22.07 3.82
C SER A 40 -25.03 -22.60 2.58
N GLY A 41 -24.72 -21.75 1.59
CA GLY A 41 -23.89 -22.07 0.43
C GLY A 41 -22.64 -21.20 0.27
N PHE A 42 -22.32 -20.33 1.24
CA PHE A 42 -21.17 -19.40 1.15
C PHE A 42 -19.88 -19.98 1.75
N ASP A 43 -19.91 -21.25 2.17
CA ASP A 43 -18.72 -21.96 2.62
C ASP A 43 -17.89 -22.45 1.42
N VAL A 44 -17.16 -21.50 0.82
CA VAL A 44 -16.31 -21.73 -0.37
C VAL A 44 -15.22 -22.78 -0.12
N LEU A 45 -14.82 -22.99 1.13
CA LEU A 45 -13.79 -23.97 1.50
C LEU A 45 -14.37 -25.21 2.20
N GLY A 46 -15.66 -25.19 2.53
CA GLY A 46 -16.32 -26.27 3.25
C GLY A 46 -16.41 -27.57 2.47
N HIS A 47 -16.45 -27.47 1.15
CA HIS A 47 -16.47 -28.63 0.26
C HIS A 47 -15.08 -29.28 0.07
N LEU A 48 -14.01 -28.67 0.56
CA LEU A 48 -12.66 -29.21 0.48
C LEU A 48 -12.39 -30.10 1.69
N ASP A 49 -11.74 -31.24 1.46
CA ASP A 49 -11.20 -32.07 2.53
C ASP A 49 -9.99 -31.39 3.20
N ASP A 50 -9.58 -31.90 4.36
CA ASP A 50 -8.56 -31.24 5.17
C ASP A 50 -7.18 -31.21 4.49
N ALA A 51 -6.88 -32.20 3.66
CA ALA A 51 -5.64 -32.25 2.87
C ALA A 51 -5.64 -31.20 1.75
N GLN A 52 -6.75 -31.02 1.05
CA GLN A 52 -6.96 -29.99 0.03
C GLN A 52 -6.89 -28.58 0.63
N ARG A 53 -7.45 -28.39 1.83
CA ARG A 53 -7.33 -27.11 2.56
C ARG A 53 -5.88 -26.81 2.92
N ALA A 54 -5.15 -27.79 3.46
CA ALA A 54 -3.74 -27.62 3.78
C ALA A 54 -2.90 -27.29 2.53
N ASP A 55 -3.07 -28.02 1.42
CA ASP A 55 -2.40 -27.73 0.15
C ASP A 55 -2.73 -26.32 -0.36
N LEU A 56 -4.01 -25.92 -0.30
CA LEU A 56 -4.42 -24.57 -0.69
C LEU A 56 -3.73 -23.49 0.16
N TYR A 57 -3.70 -23.64 1.49
CA TYR A 57 -3.04 -22.68 2.36
C TYR A 57 -1.54 -22.60 2.07
N GLY A 58 -0.89 -23.75 1.83
CA GLY A 58 0.51 -23.82 1.42
C GLY A 58 0.76 -23.05 0.13
N ARG A 59 -0.10 -23.22 -0.88
CA ARG A 59 0.00 -22.51 -2.17
C ARG A 59 -0.23 -21.01 -2.06
N LEU A 60 -1.05 -20.56 -1.11
CA LEU A 60 -1.31 -19.12 -0.91
C LEU A 60 -0.11 -18.38 -0.31
N ILE A 61 0.78 -19.05 0.45
CA ILE A 61 1.97 -18.43 1.06
C ILE A 61 2.88 -17.81 -0.01
N GLY A 62 3.05 -18.46 -1.16
CA GLY A 62 3.93 -18.00 -2.24
C GLY A 62 3.53 -16.64 -2.82
N PRO A 63 2.34 -16.51 -3.44
CA PRO A 63 1.84 -15.24 -3.97
C PRO A 63 1.83 -14.11 -2.94
N LEU A 64 1.53 -14.43 -1.68
CA LEU A 64 1.48 -13.44 -0.60
C LEU A 64 2.89 -12.96 -0.18
N SER A 65 3.90 -13.82 -0.31
CA SER A 65 5.30 -13.43 -0.13
C SER A 65 5.78 -12.50 -1.26
N ILE A 66 5.30 -12.70 -2.49
CA ILE A 66 5.58 -11.79 -3.63
C ILE A 66 4.99 -10.41 -3.38
N VAL A 67 3.76 -10.34 -2.90
CA VAL A 67 3.13 -9.08 -2.50
C VAL A 67 3.99 -8.33 -1.48
N ALA A 68 4.50 -9.04 -0.46
CA ALA A 68 5.36 -8.45 0.55
C ALA A 68 6.67 -7.91 -0.05
N SER A 69 7.26 -8.61 -1.04
CA SER A 69 8.49 -8.19 -1.71
C SER A 69 8.30 -6.95 -2.61
N ILE A 70 7.13 -6.80 -3.26
CA ILE A 70 6.78 -5.60 -4.04
C ILE A 70 6.81 -4.35 -3.17
N GLY A 71 6.34 -4.44 -1.91
CA GLY A 71 6.45 -3.35 -0.95
C GLY A 71 7.91 -2.93 -0.76
N THR A 72 8.79 -3.89 -0.48
CA THR A 72 10.23 -3.64 -0.29
C THR A 72 10.89 -2.99 -1.52
N ALA A 73 10.54 -3.45 -2.73
CA ALA A 73 11.02 -2.84 -3.97
C ALA A 73 10.59 -1.37 -4.10
N GLY A 74 9.35 -1.06 -3.73
CA GLY A 74 8.85 0.31 -3.73
C GLY A 74 9.60 1.23 -2.77
N LEU A 75 9.99 0.73 -1.59
CA LEU A 75 10.85 1.48 -0.66
C LEU A 75 12.26 1.69 -1.23
N ALA A 76 12.83 0.67 -1.88
CA ALA A 76 14.15 0.80 -2.49
C ALA A 76 14.16 1.89 -3.58
N VAL A 77 13.11 1.95 -4.41
CA VAL A 77 12.91 3.04 -5.39
C VAL A 77 12.72 4.37 -4.68
N TYR A 78 11.89 4.43 -3.65
CA TYR A 78 11.71 5.64 -2.86
C TYR A 78 13.02 6.13 -2.26
N ALA A 79 13.87 5.25 -1.74
CA ALA A 79 15.16 5.54 -1.09
C ALA A 79 16.27 5.89 -2.11
N GLY A 80 16.24 5.29 -3.31
CA GLY A 80 17.22 5.53 -4.36
C GLY A 80 17.04 6.84 -5.13
N ASN A 81 15.84 7.44 -5.15
CA ASN A 81 15.58 8.68 -5.88
C ASN A 81 16.06 9.93 -5.13
N ALA A 82 16.99 10.69 -5.70
CA ALA A 82 17.57 11.92 -5.10
C ALA A 82 17.14 13.23 -5.80
N GLY A 83 16.00 13.22 -6.51
CA GLY A 83 15.47 14.41 -7.19
C GLY A 83 15.16 15.58 -6.23
N PRO A 84 15.14 16.84 -6.71
CA PRO A 84 14.85 18.01 -5.89
C PRO A 84 13.49 17.94 -5.20
N THR A 85 12.44 17.49 -5.90
CA THR A 85 11.09 17.36 -5.32
C THR A 85 11.04 16.20 -4.34
N MET A 86 11.67 15.06 -4.65
CA MET A 86 11.77 13.94 -3.71
C MET A 86 12.54 14.31 -2.42
N THR A 87 13.57 15.14 -2.54
CA THR A 87 14.36 15.61 -1.40
C THR A 87 13.53 16.52 -0.48
N LEU A 88 12.77 17.45 -1.06
CA LEU A 88 11.81 18.28 -0.32
C LEU A 88 10.72 17.42 0.33
N LEU A 89 10.15 16.46 -0.40
CA LEU A 89 9.12 15.55 0.10
C LEU A 89 9.63 14.72 1.29
N ARG A 90 10.86 14.22 1.24
CA ARG A 90 11.51 13.51 2.36
C ARG A 90 11.71 14.42 3.56
N ALA A 91 12.15 15.65 3.35
CA ALA A 91 12.35 16.60 4.44
C ALA A 91 11.03 16.94 5.17
N THR A 92 9.92 17.05 4.43
CA THR A 92 8.62 17.42 5.00
C THR A 92 7.81 16.23 5.52
N PHE A 93 7.85 15.08 4.84
CA PHE A 93 6.96 13.93 5.10
C PHE A 93 7.69 12.60 5.32
N GLY A 94 9.01 12.54 5.19
CA GLY A 94 9.78 11.30 5.19
C GLY A 94 9.55 10.40 6.40
N GLY A 95 9.44 10.97 7.61
CA GLY A 95 9.14 10.21 8.82
C GLY A 95 7.75 9.56 8.80
N ARG A 96 6.73 10.25 8.26
CA ARG A 96 5.38 9.71 8.11
C ARG A 96 5.33 8.60 7.07
N VAL A 97 6.00 8.80 5.93
CA VAL A 97 6.13 7.80 4.87
C VAL A 97 6.81 6.53 5.41
N LEU A 98 7.93 6.68 6.13
CA LEU A 98 8.65 5.53 6.68
C LEU A 98 7.82 4.77 7.72
N LYS A 99 7.06 5.48 8.56
CA LYS A 99 6.15 4.87 9.55
C LYS A 99 5.04 4.07 8.88
N GLN A 100 4.41 4.63 7.85
CA GLN A 100 3.38 3.95 7.06
C GLN A 100 3.94 2.70 6.38
N PHE A 101 5.12 2.83 5.80
CA PHE A 101 5.80 1.73 5.14
C PHE A 101 6.15 0.59 6.11
N ARG A 102 6.75 0.91 7.26
CA ARG A 102 7.05 -0.09 8.31
C ARG A 102 5.78 -0.79 8.80
N GLY A 103 4.72 -0.03 9.02
CA GLY A 103 3.42 -0.59 9.36
C GLY A 103 2.84 -1.48 8.26
N ALA A 104 3.18 -1.23 6.98
CA ALA A 104 2.73 -2.05 5.86
C ALA A 104 3.48 -3.35 5.75
N ALA A 105 4.81 -3.29 5.84
CA ALA A 105 5.67 -4.45 5.88
C ALA A 105 5.35 -5.34 7.09
N ALA A 106 5.22 -4.76 8.29
CA ALA A 106 4.90 -5.51 9.51
C ALA A 106 3.52 -6.20 9.43
N ALA A 107 2.51 -5.51 8.91
CA ALA A 107 1.19 -6.09 8.69
C ALA A 107 1.21 -7.24 7.66
N ALA A 108 1.95 -7.07 6.55
CA ALA A 108 2.10 -8.13 5.56
C ALA A 108 2.83 -9.36 6.16
N GLY A 109 3.90 -9.15 6.91
CA GLY A 109 4.61 -10.20 7.63
C GLY A 109 3.70 -10.93 8.63
N LEU A 110 2.89 -10.18 9.39
CA LEU A 110 1.92 -10.75 10.32
C LEU A 110 0.88 -11.62 9.60
N GLY A 111 0.35 -11.17 8.45
CA GLY A 111 -0.61 -11.95 7.68
C GLY A 111 -0.02 -13.27 7.15
N VAL A 112 1.23 -13.24 6.69
CA VAL A 112 1.95 -14.48 6.29
C VAL A 112 2.15 -15.41 7.48
N LEU A 113 2.55 -14.89 8.65
CA LEU A 113 2.68 -15.69 9.87
C LEU A 113 1.35 -16.31 10.30
N ILE A 114 0.23 -15.59 10.18
CA ILE A 114 -1.11 -16.12 10.46
C ILE A 114 -1.43 -17.28 9.52
N LEU A 115 -1.14 -17.16 8.23
CA LEU A 115 -1.39 -18.25 7.26
C LEU A 115 -0.50 -19.47 7.52
N ILE A 116 0.76 -19.28 7.91
CA ILE A 116 1.63 -20.38 8.32
C ILE A 116 1.06 -21.06 9.56
N ALA A 117 0.64 -20.29 10.57
CA ALA A 117 0.04 -20.85 11.79
C ALA A 117 -1.23 -21.64 11.48
N VAL A 118 -2.08 -21.11 10.58
CA VAL A 118 -3.29 -21.80 10.10
C VAL A 118 -2.95 -23.07 9.34
N TYR A 119 -1.96 -23.04 8.46
CA TYR A 119 -1.48 -24.23 7.75
C TYR A 119 -1.00 -25.31 8.73
N VAL A 120 -0.18 -24.95 9.71
CA VAL A 120 0.31 -25.89 10.74
C VAL A 120 -0.84 -26.42 11.60
N ALA A 121 -1.80 -25.58 11.99
CA ALA A 121 -2.96 -25.98 12.76
C ALA A 121 -3.86 -26.95 11.98
N GLN A 122 -4.04 -26.71 10.67
CA GLN A 122 -4.82 -27.58 9.81
C GLN A 122 -4.19 -28.97 9.68
N VAL A 123 -2.87 -29.04 9.50
CA VAL A 123 -2.14 -30.33 9.39
C VAL A 123 -2.15 -31.10 10.71
N GLY A 124 -2.17 -30.40 11.86
CA GLY A 124 -2.01 -31.03 13.18
C GLY A 124 -3.29 -31.39 13.94
N TYR A 125 -4.40 -30.69 13.70
CA TYR A 125 -5.57 -30.74 14.59
C TYR A 125 -6.94 -30.84 13.90
N ASP A 126 -7.03 -30.98 12.56
CA ASP A 126 -8.30 -31.01 11.79
C ASP A 126 -9.31 -29.95 12.26
N ALA A 127 -8.83 -28.71 12.33
CA ALA A 127 -9.58 -27.62 12.91
C ALA A 127 -10.43 -26.91 11.85
N ASP A 128 -11.72 -27.21 11.78
CA ASP A 128 -12.67 -26.58 10.84
C ASP A 128 -12.72 -25.04 10.90
N TRP A 129 -12.32 -24.43 12.03
CA TRP A 129 -12.27 -22.97 12.16
C TRP A 129 -11.12 -22.32 11.37
N THR A 130 -10.09 -23.09 10.98
CA THR A 130 -8.90 -22.59 10.30
C THR A 130 -9.24 -21.92 8.96
N ARG A 131 -10.25 -22.42 8.24
CA ARG A 131 -10.70 -21.88 6.94
C ARG A 131 -11.18 -20.45 7.02
N TRP A 132 -11.81 -20.09 8.14
CA TRP A 132 -12.27 -18.72 8.37
C TRP A 132 -11.10 -17.78 8.65
N ILE A 133 -10.10 -18.26 9.40
CA ILE A 133 -8.88 -17.48 9.67
C ILE A 133 -8.04 -17.35 8.40
N ALA A 134 -7.93 -18.40 7.59
CA ALA A 134 -7.25 -18.36 6.30
C ALA A 134 -7.89 -17.33 5.35
N LEU A 135 -9.22 -17.36 5.20
CA LEU A 135 -9.95 -16.38 4.40
C LEU A 135 -9.75 -14.96 4.93
N GLY A 136 -9.81 -14.77 6.25
CA GLY A 136 -9.60 -13.47 6.86
C GLY A 136 -8.19 -12.93 6.66
N ALA A 137 -7.17 -13.79 6.79
CA ALA A 137 -5.77 -13.45 6.56
C ALA A 137 -5.50 -13.12 5.08
N ALA A 138 -6.06 -13.90 4.15
CA ALA A 138 -5.96 -13.64 2.72
C ALA A 138 -6.61 -12.29 2.34
N ALA A 139 -7.81 -12.02 2.87
CA ALA A 139 -8.52 -10.77 2.66
C ALA A 139 -7.75 -9.56 3.23
N PHE A 140 -7.20 -9.69 4.44
CA PHE A 140 -6.36 -8.67 5.06
C PHE A 140 -5.11 -8.36 4.21
N LEU A 141 -4.42 -9.40 3.74
CA LEU A 141 -3.25 -9.25 2.90
C LEU A 141 -3.59 -8.61 1.56
N MET A 142 -4.73 -8.96 0.96
CA MET A 142 -5.17 -8.35 -0.29
C MET A 142 -5.48 -6.86 -0.13
N LEU A 143 -6.19 -6.46 0.93
CA LEU A 143 -6.40 -5.04 1.25
C LEU A 143 -5.06 -4.32 1.44
N ARG A 144 -4.12 -4.94 2.14
CA ARG A 144 -2.80 -4.34 2.37
C ARG A 144 -2.00 -4.19 1.09
N THR A 145 -2.07 -5.19 0.21
CA THR A 145 -1.49 -5.15 -1.15
C THR A 145 -2.00 -3.95 -1.92
N LEU A 146 -3.33 -3.78 -1.98
CA LEU A 146 -3.95 -2.66 -2.68
C LEU A 146 -3.47 -1.31 -2.14
N ARG A 147 -3.29 -1.20 -0.82
CA ARG A 147 -2.76 0.02 -0.21
C ARG A 147 -1.30 0.28 -0.54
N VAL A 148 -0.47 -0.76 -0.59
CA VAL A 148 0.93 -0.64 -1.04
C VAL A 148 0.98 -0.19 -2.50
N ILE A 149 0.17 -0.78 -3.37
CA ILE A 149 0.06 -0.39 -4.79
C ILE A 149 -0.39 1.07 -4.90
N TYR A 150 -1.43 1.46 -4.15
CA TYR A 150 -1.92 2.82 -4.12
C TYR A 150 -0.82 3.81 -3.70
N PHE A 151 -0.10 3.51 -2.63
CA PHE A 151 1.01 4.32 -2.15
C PHE A 151 2.13 4.42 -3.20
N TYR A 152 2.54 3.29 -3.77
CA TYR A 152 3.59 3.26 -4.78
C TYR A 152 3.21 4.04 -6.04
N SER A 153 1.95 3.95 -6.50
CA SER A 153 1.47 4.72 -7.64
C SER A 153 1.52 6.23 -7.41
N HIS A 154 1.33 6.69 -6.17
CA HIS A 154 1.47 8.10 -5.82
C HIS A 154 2.94 8.55 -5.83
N VAL A 155 3.83 7.73 -5.27
CA VAL A 155 5.28 8.01 -5.28
C VAL A 155 5.81 8.08 -6.71
N LEU A 156 5.40 7.15 -7.59
CA LEU A 156 5.83 7.14 -8.99
C LEU A 156 5.39 8.39 -9.74
N LYS A 157 4.15 8.86 -9.54
CA LYS A 157 3.68 10.11 -10.15
C LYS A 157 4.56 11.30 -9.79
N ILE A 158 4.93 11.42 -8.51
CA ILE A 158 5.83 12.48 -8.03
C ILE A 158 7.23 12.35 -8.66
N VAL A 159 7.74 11.12 -8.78
CA VAL A 159 9.04 10.85 -9.41
C VAL A 159 9.02 11.21 -10.90
N ASP A 160 7.94 10.92 -11.61
CA ASP A 160 7.83 11.24 -13.04
C ASP A 160 7.64 12.73 -13.28
N GLU A 161 6.98 13.46 -12.39
CA GLU A 161 6.94 14.93 -12.41
C GLU A 161 8.34 15.55 -12.22
N ASP A 162 9.18 14.95 -11.37
CA ASP A 162 10.57 15.41 -11.13
C ASP A 162 11.50 15.19 -12.35
N LYS A 163 11.13 14.31 -13.28
CA LYS A 163 11.89 14.04 -14.51
C LYS A 163 11.58 15.01 -15.64
N VAL A 164 10.52 15.81 -15.54
CA VAL A 164 10.20 16.83 -16.55
C VAL A 164 11.24 17.95 -16.41
N PRO A 165 12.08 18.22 -17.43
CA PRO A 165 13.07 19.28 -17.35
C PRO A 165 12.36 20.60 -17.05
N LEU A 166 12.75 21.27 -15.96
CA LEU A 166 12.34 22.64 -15.73
C LEU A 166 12.70 23.47 -16.98
N PRO A 167 11.82 24.37 -17.45
CA PRO A 167 12.17 25.26 -18.54
C PRO A 167 13.51 25.94 -18.19
N PRO A 168 14.43 26.10 -19.17
CA PRO A 168 15.71 26.74 -18.94
C PRO A 168 15.48 28.03 -18.16
N ARG A 169 16.17 28.18 -17.02
CA ARG A 169 16.10 29.46 -16.31
C ARG A 169 16.52 30.54 -17.31
N PRO A 170 15.74 31.62 -17.49
CA PRO A 170 16.16 32.71 -18.36
C PRO A 170 17.56 33.11 -17.93
N SER A 171 18.46 33.22 -18.89
CA SER A 171 19.83 33.62 -18.58
C SER A 171 19.78 35.00 -17.91
N LEU A 172 20.76 35.32 -17.08
CA LEU A 172 20.85 36.67 -16.50
C LEU A 172 20.86 37.74 -17.62
N ASP A 173 21.34 37.40 -18.81
CA ASP A 173 21.36 38.24 -20.01
C ASP A 173 19.97 38.48 -20.62
N ASP A 174 19.00 37.58 -20.38
CA ASP A 174 17.62 37.72 -20.83
C ASP A 174 16.78 38.61 -19.89
N LEU A 175 17.32 39.01 -18.74
CA LEU A 175 16.61 39.86 -17.80
C LEU A 175 16.53 41.31 -18.33
N PRO A 176 15.35 41.95 -18.34
CA PRO A 176 15.17 43.31 -18.84
C PRO A 176 16.01 44.35 -18.09
N ILE A 177 16.41 44.05 -16.84
CA ILE A 177 17.28 44.88 -16.01
C ILE A 177 18.74 44.87 -16.56
N VAL A 178 19.22 43.71 -17.01
CA VAL A 178 20.57 43.57 -17.60
C VAL A 178 20.60 44.17 -19.00
N GLN A 179 19.53 43.97 -19.78
CA GLN A 179 19.39 44.60 -21.10
C GLN A 179 19.33 46.13 -21.04
N ARG A 180 18.66 46.72 -20.03
CA ARG A 180 18.66 48.17 -19.81
C ARG A 180 20.05 48.73 -19.51
N ARG A 181 20.85 48.03 -18.68
CA ARG A 181 22.22 48.46 -18.37
C ARG A 181 23.15 48.42 -19.58
N ARG A 182 22.97 47.43 -20.46
CA ARG A 182 23.78 47.29 -21.68
C ARG A 182 23.46 48.35 -22.74
N LYS A 183 22.20 48.80 -22.79
CA LYS A 183 21.77 49.89 -23.67
C LYS A 183 22.20 51.29 -23.19
N SER A 184 22.56 51.47 -21.92
CA SER A 184 23.02 52.78 -21.41
C SER A 184 24.54 52.96 -21.47
N SER A 185 25.28 51.93 -21.90
CA SER A 185 26.75 51.95 -22.03
C SER A 185 27.24 52.07 -23.48
N VAL A 186 26.31 52.33 -24.41
CA VAL A 186 26.57 52.64 -25.83
C VAL A 186 26.03 54.04 -26.08
#